data_AF-A0A7Y2RBX5-F1
#
_entry.id   AF-A0A7Y2RBX5-F1
#
_cell.length_a   1.000
_cell.length_b   1.000
_cell.length_c   1.000
_cell.angle_alpha   90.00
_cell.angle_beta   90.00
_cell.angle_gamma   90.00
#
_symmetry.space_group_name_H-M   'P 1'
#
loop_
_entity.id
_entity.type
_entity.pdbx_description
1 polymer ?
#
loop_
_entity_poly.entity_id
_entity_poly.type
_entity_poly.pdbx_seq_one_letter_code
_entity_poly.pdbx_strand_id
1 'polypeptide(L)'
;MTMAAAAALLDDTAKRIADISPADLQTILRRAALRLRSADAVSFDDNVEEALRDLAGDFDVTRNDMVRYIVREWLEQNAYLPMQVLDEDGEVEGTA
;
A
#
# COMPACT_ATOMS: atom_id res chain seq x y z
N MET A 1 14.19 4.32 -11.48
CA MET A 1 13.11 5.17 -12.05
C MET A 1 12.01 5.33 -10.99
N THR A 2 11.55 6.54 -10.70
CA THR A 2 10.53 6.84 -9.68
C THR A 2 9.11 6.88 -10.30
N MET A 3 8.03 6.94 -9.50
CA MET A 3 6.66 7.11 -10.03
C MET A 3 6.52 8.41 -10.84
N ALA A 4 7.08 9.52 -10.33
CA ALA A 4 7.09 10.80 -11.04
C ALA A 4 7.82 10.72 -12.39
N ALA A 5 8.94 10.01 -12.47
CA ALA A 5 9.65 9.80 -13.73
C ALA A 5 8.84 8.94 -14.73
N ALA A 6 8.04 7.98 -14.24
CA ALA A 6 7.17 7.19 -15.09
C ALA A 6 5.97 8.01 -15.61
N ALA A 7 5.40 8.88 -14.77
CA ALA A 7 4.33 9.80 -15.16
C ALA A 7 4.80 10.81 -16.21
N ALA A 8 5.98 11.41 -16.01
CA ALA A 8 6.58 12.31 -17.00
C ALA A 8 6.85 11.61 -18.35
N LEU A 9 7.30 10.35 -18.32
CA LEU A 9 7.51 9.55 -19.53
C LEU A 9 6.19 9.25 -20.25
N LEU A 10 5.12 8.95 -19.52
CA LEU A 10 3.80 8.72 -20.10
C LEU A 10 3.22 9.99 -20.74
N ASP A 11 3.38 11.15 -20.09
CA ASP A 11 2.93 12.44 -20.60
C ASP A 11 3.68 12.85 -21.89
N ASP A 12 5.00 12.69 -21.90
CA ASP A 12 5.82 12.93 -23.11
C ASP A 12 5.45 11.96 -24.25
N THR A 13 5.22 10.69 -23.90
CA THR A 13 4.80 9.67 -24.89
C THR A 13 3.41 9.98 -25.46
N ALA A 14 2.46 10.43 -24.62
CA ALA A 14 1.12 10.79 -25.06
C ALA A 14 1.15 11.96 -26.07
N LYS A 15 2.02 12.94 -25.86
CA LYS A 15 2.24 14.06 -26.78
C LYS A 15 2.81 13.64 -28.14
N ARG A 16 3.44 12.47 -28.23
CA ARG A 16 4.18 11.99 -29.42
C ARG A 16 3.74 10.60 -29.88
N ILE A 17 2.52 10.19 -29.54
CA ILE A 17 2.04 8.82 -29.78
C ILE A 17 1.99 8.45 -31.27
N ALA A 18 1.80 9.43 -32.15
CA ALA A 18 1.84 9.24 -33.60
C ALA A 18 3.26 8.99 -34.13
N ASP A 19 4.29 9.43 -33.39
CA ASP A 19 5.70 9.34 -33.80
C ASP A 19 6.43 8.16 -33.15
N ILE A 20 5.79 7.47 -32.19
CA ILE A 20 6.40 6.37 -31.45
C ILE A 20 6.03 5.03 -32.06
N SER A 21 6.95 4.07 -32.04
CA SER A 21 6.66 2.73 -32.51
C SER A 21 5.62 2.05 -31.59
N PRO A 22 4.71 1.22 -32.13
CA PRO A 22 3.76 0.46 -31.31
C PRO A 22 4.44 -0.44 -30.26
N ALA A 23 5.64 -0.94 -30.54
CA ALA A 23 6.41 -1.79 -29.63
C ALA A 23 6.94 -1.00 -28.41
N ASP A 24 7.41 0.22 -28.64
CA ASP A 24 7.89 1.10 -27.57
C ASP A 24 6.74 1.57 -26.69
N LEU A 25 5.61 1.94 -27.30
CA LEU A 25 4.38 2.28 -26.59
C LEU A 25 3.92 1.12 -25.68
N GLN A 26 3.89 -0.10 -26.20
CA GLN A 26 3.52 -1.29 -25.42
C GLN A 26 4.45 -1.50 -24.22
N THR A 27 5.76 -1.26 -24.38
CA THR A 27 6.74 -1.38 -23.31
C THR A 27 6.51 -0.34 -22.21
N ILE A 28 6.24 0.91 -22.58
CA ILE A 28 5.95 2.00 -21.65
C ILE A 28 4.65 1.73 -20.89
N LEU A 29 3.58 1.32 -21.58
CA LEU A 29 2.29 1.00 -20.97
C LEU A 29 2.36 -0.19 -20.01
N ARG A 30 3.10 -1.26 -20.36
CA ARG A 30 3.32 -2.40 -19.43
C ARG A 30 4.04 -1.97 -18.16
N ARG A 31 5.06 -1.11 -18.28
CA ARG A 31 5.82 -0.59 -17.13
C ARG A 31 4.96 0.33 -16.25
N ALA A 32 4.08 1.12 -16.86
CA ALA A 32 3.11 1.95 -16.15
C ALA A 32 2.07 1.11 -15.40
N ALA A 33 1.46 0.15 -16.07
CA ALA A 33 0.47 -0.76 -15.49
C ALA A 33 1.05 -1.58 -14.34
N LEU A 34 2.28 -2.08 -14.46
CA LEU A 34 2.97 -2.77 -13.37
C LEU A 34 3.18 -1.83 -12.16
N ARG A 35 3.58 -0.58 -12.39
CA ARG A 35 3.70 0.40 -11.30
C ARG A 35 2.37 0.73 -10.63
N LEU A 36 1.32 0.94 -11.41
CA LEU A 36 -0.02 1.23 -10.88
C LEU A 36 -0.58 0.03 -10.10
N ARG A 37 -0.37 -1.19 -10.59
CA ARG A 37 -0.75 -2.41 -9.87
C ARG A 37 0.08 -2.61 -8.60
N SER A 38 1.34 -2.21 -8.61
CA SER A 38 2.23 -2.24 -7.44
C SER A 38 2.09 -1.00 -6.55
N ALA A 39 1.23 -0.04 -6.92
CA ALA A 39 0.87 1.06 -6.07
C ALA A 39 -0.18 0.56 -5.08
N ASP A 40 0.26 -0.17 -4.05
CA ASP A 40 -0.50 -0.49 -2.82
C ASP A 40 -0.80 0.79 -2.00
N ALA A 41 -1.18 1.88 -2.67
CA ALA A 41 -1.52 3.12 -2.01
C ALA A 41 -2.99 3.02 -1.58
N VAL A 42 -3.20 2.58 -0.34
CA VAL A 42 -4.38 3.00 0.41
C VAL A 42 -4.38 4.53 0.36
N SER A 43 -5.35 5.14 -0.31
CA SER A 43 -5.48 6.60 -0.38
C SER A 43 -6.32 7.07 0.80
N PHE A 44 -5.86 8.09 1.52
CA PHE A 44 -6.69 8.81 2.48
C PHE A 44 -7.00 10.22 1.96
N ASP A 45 -7.90 10.91 2.66
CA ASP A 45 -8.15 12.34 2.43
C ASP A 45 -6.86 13.16 2.68
N ASP A 46 -6.73 14.30 2.01
CA ASP A 46 -5.50 15.11 2.01
C ASP A 46 -5.01 15.48 3.41
N ASN A 47 -5.93 15.79 4.33
CA ASN A 47 -5.62 16.11 5.72
C ASN A 47 -5.07 14.90 6.50
N VAL A 48 -5.56 13.69 6.19
CA VAL A 48 -5.07 12.45 6.80
C VAL A 48 -3.70 12.07 6.21
N GLU A 49 -3.49 12.28 4.92
CA GLU A 49 -2.19 12.07 4.28
C GLU A 49 -1.10 13.01 4.82
N GLU A 50 -1.45 14.27 5.08
CA GLU A 50 -0.54 15.24 5.71
C GLU A 50 -0.17 14.79 7.12
N ALA A 51 -1.15 14.48 7.97
CA ALA A 51 -0.92 14.00 9.33
C ALA A 51 -0.11 12.70 9.37
N LEU A 52 -0.38 11.74 8.47
CA LEU A 52 0.39 10.50 8.37
C LEU A 52 1.84 10.74 7.93
N ARG A 53 2.08 11.75 7.09
CA ARG A 53 3.43 12.09 6.61
C ARG A 53 4.25 12.74 7.70
N ASP A 54 3.66 13.68 8.43
CA ASP A 54 4.31 14.35 9.57
C ASP A 54 4.66 13.31 10.64
N LEU A 55 3.69 12.46 11.00
CA LEU A 55 3.89 11.38 11.96
C LEU A 55 4.95 10.38 11.47
N ALA A 56 4.90 9.93 10.20
CA ALA A 56 5.93 9.03 9.69
C ALA A 56 7.34 9.66 9.73
N GLY A 57 7.44 10.98 9.49
CA GLY A 57 8.68 11.75 9.61
C GLY A 57 9.23 11.78 11.03
N ASP A 58 8.38 11.98 12.04
CA ASP A 58 8.78 11.99 13.45
C ASP A 58 9.36 10.65 13.92
N PHE A 59 8.90 9.55 13.33
CA PHE A 59 9.33 8.19 13.68
C PHE A 59 10.41 7.62 12.74
N ASP A 60 10.88 8.39 11.75
CA ASP A 60 11.85 7.96 10.73
C ASP A 60 11.44 6.65 10.01
N VAL A 61 10.13 6.50 9.74
CA VAL A 61 9.56 5.33 9.03
C VAL A 61 8.86 5.77 7.75
N THR A 62 8.53 4.82 6.86
CA THR A 62 7.72 5.16 5.69
C THR A 62 6.26 5.38 6.08
N ARG A 63 5.55 6.19 5.31
CA ARG A 63 4.10 6.38 5.45
C ARG A 63 3.35 5.04 5.48
N ASN A 64 3.74 4.07 4.65
CA ASN A 64 3.09 2.76 4.64
C ASN A 64 3.42 1.93 5.88
N ASP A 65 4.59 2.09 6.49
CA ASP A 65 4.92 1.43 7.74
C ASP A 65 4.12 2.04 8.90
N MET A 66 3.95 3.36 8.92
CA MET A 66 3.07 4.05 9.88
C MET A 66 1.62 3.58 9.77
N VAL A 67 1.08 3.45 8.54
CA VAL A 67 -0.28 2.93 8.33
C VAL A 67 -0.43 1.49 8.81
N ARG A 68 0.54 0.62 8.51
CA ARG A 68 0.54 -0.77 8.99
C ARG A 68 0.62 -0.84 10.52
N TYR A 69 1.39 0.04 11.13
CA TYR A 69 1.53 0.14 12.57
C TYR A 69 0.19 0.55 13.20
N ILE A 70 -0.41 1.65 12.76
CA ILE A 70 -1.70 2.14 13.28
C ILE A 70 -2.81 1.09 13.14
N VAL A 71 -2.91 0.43 11.98
CA VAL A 71 -3.93 -0.60 11.75
C VAL A 71 -3.71 -1.80 12.68
N ARG A 72 -2.46 -2.22 12.90
CA ARG A 72 -2.13 -3.30 13.83
C ARG A 72 -2.53 -2.94 15.27
N GLU A 73 -2.05 -1.79 15.76
CA GLU A 73 -2.37 -1.33 17.12
C GLU A 73 -3.88 -1.17 17.31
N TRP A 74 -4.58 -0.62 16.33
CA TRP A 74 -6.03 -0.51 16.38
C TRP A 74 -6.69 -1.89 16.48
N LEU A 75 -6.26 -2.87 15.67
CA LEU A 75 -6.79 -4.24 15.72
C LEU A 75 -6.47 -4.95 17.05
N GLU A 76 -5.29 -4.74 17.62
CA GLU A 76 -4.88 -5.33 18.90
C GLU A 76 -5.69 -4.73 20.07
N GLN A 77 -5.92 -3.41 20.07
CA GLN A 77 -6.64 -2.71 21.13
C GLN A 77 -8.17 -2.82 20.99
N ASN A 78 -8.69 -3.02 19.77
CA ASN A 78 -10.13 -3.05 19.46
C ASN A 78 -10.61 -4.43 18.98
N ALA A 79 -9.82 -5.49 19.17
CA ALA A 79 -10.19 -6.85 18.80
C ALA A 79 -11.56 -7.22 19.39
N TYR A 80 -12.56 -7.31 18.52
CA TYR A 80 -13.95 -7.66 18.89
C TYR A 80 -14.14 -9.15 19.25
N LEU A 81 -13.07 -9.92 19.29
CA LEU A 81 -13.05 -11.31 19.76
C LEU A 81 -11.76 -11.53 20.52
N PRO A 82 -11.80 -12.19 21.70
CA PRO A 82 -10.58 -12.62 22.35
C PRO A 82 -9.82 -13.49 21.35
N MET A 83 -8.60 -13.07 21.01
CA MET A 83 -7.62 -14.01 20.50
C MET A 83 -7.32 -14.94 21.68
N GLN A 84 -8.13 -15.99 21.84
CA GLN A 84 -7.74 -17.10 22.69
C GLN A 84 -6.47 -17.63 22.07
N VAL A 85 -5.34 -17.31 22.71
CA VAL A 85 -4.19 -18.19 22.67
C VAL A 85 -4.75 -19.53 23.13
N LEU A 86 -4.95 -20.45 22.20
CA LEU A 86 -5.18 -21.84 22.55
C LEU A 86 -3.91 -22.27 23.26
N ASP A 87 -3.91 -22.16 24.58
CA ASP A 87 -2.96 -22.91 25.39
C ASP A 87 -3.19 -24.38 25.02
N GLU A 88 -2.11 -25.07 24.67
CA GLU A 88 -2.13 -26.40 24.03
C GLU A 88 -2.65 -27.51 24.96
N ASP A 89 -3.18 -27.19 26.14
CA ASP A 89 -3.63 -28.12 27.17
C ASP A 89 -5.13 -27.99 27.51
N GLY A 90 -5.96 -27.69 26.51
CA GLY A 90 -7.42 -27.77 26.63
C GLY A 90 -7.92 -29.22 26.75
N GLU A 91 -7.80 -29.82 27.93
CA GLU A 91 -8.48 -31.07 28.29
C GLU A 91 -10.00 -30.87 28.20
N VAL A 92 -10.59 -31.30 27.09
CA VAL A 92 -12.04 -31.30 26.92
C VAL A 92 -12.65 -32.46 27.70
N GLU A 93 -13.07 -32.20 28.95
CA GLU A 93 -13.97 -33.09 29.68
C GLU A 93 -15.37 -33.02 29.04
N GLY A 94 -15.56 -33.80 27.98
CA GLY A 94 -16.85 -34.00 27.36
C GLY A 94 -17.77 -34.78 28.31
N THR A 95 -18.78 -34.10 28.87
CA THR A 95 -19.94 -34.77 29.45
C THR A 95 -21.04 -34.89 28.40
N ALA A 96 -21.53 -36.13 28.28
CA ALA A 96 -22.53 -36.61 27.33
C ALA A 96 -23.89 -35.92 27.43
#